data_AF-A0A3D4UTM3-F1
#
_entry.id   AF-A0A3D4UTM3-F1
#
_cell.length_a   1.000
_cell.length_b   1.000
_cell.length_c   1.000
_cell.angle_alpha   90.00
_cell.angle_beta   90.00
_cell.angle_gamma   90.00
#
_symmetry.space_group_name_H-M   'P 1'
#
loop_
_entity.id
_entity.type
_entity.pdbx_description
1 polymer ?
#
loop_
_entity_poly.entity_id
_entity_poly.type
_entity_poly.pdbx_seq_one_letter_code
_entity_poly.pdbx_strand_id
1 'polypeptide(L)'
;MNNNLSFYTDRSETQKTAFELIAFGITNIKRAKVIRYINQIEKYILEGSYLDHEILSDLIFEHLVDNIRIILFFENYMKAVLIKKGFCVHNLKKEKDEYRILAESQYNKPISIHEIRAATDLKNISDLNGHFLKGLKSTTVNFSTLLSKNYCSFNNLDEDLILSLKNISKDRNKLHFNNHTEFYFSPKKIALIKKIASFVDQQNEVLIRIQNSSI
;
A
#
# COMPACT_ATOMS: atom_id res chain seq x y z
N MET A 1 12.49 4.69 20.20
CA MET A 1 11.63 5.72 19.59
C MET A 1 10.19 5.45 20.00
N ASN A 2 9.55 6.41 20.65
CA ASN A 2 8.12 6.33 20.94
C ASN A 2 7.36 6.62 19.64
N ASN A 3 6.64 5.62 19.11
CA ASN A 3 5.88 5.80 17.89
C ASN A 3 4.66 6.66 18.18
N ASN A 4 4.69 7.91 17.71
CA ASN A 4 3.58 8.83 17.86
C ASN A 4 2.39 8.31 17.02
N LEU A 5 1.42 7.72 17.70
CA LEU A 5 0.22 7.11 17.10
C LEU A 5 -0.99 8.04 17.22
N SER A 6 -0.75 9.32 17.47
CA SER A 6 -1.77 10.35 17.66
C SER A 6 -2.64 10.59 16.42
N PHE A 7 -2.23 10.13 15.25
CA PHE A 7 -3.06 10.31 14.06
C PHE A 7 -4.38 9.54 14.07
N TYR A 8 -4.61 8.64 15.03
CA TYR A 8 -5.92 8.02 15.27
C TYR A 8 -6.83 8.80 16.24
N THR A 9 -6.37 9.92 16.79
CA THR A 9 -7.12 10.67 17.82
C THR A 9 -7.91 11.83 17.24
N ASP A 10 -7.42 12.43 16.16
CA ASP A 10 -8.03 13.60 15.53
C ASP A 10 -8.27 13.37 14.04
N ARG A 11 -9.40 13.90 13.54
CA ARG A 11 -9.82 13.73 12.15
C ARG A 11 -8.90 14.45 11.16
N SER A 12 -8.38 15.62 11.52
CA SER A 12 -7.45 16.36 10.68
C SER A 12 -6.14 15.58 10.54
N GLU A 13 -5.58 15.10 11.65
CA GLU A 13 -4.38 14.26 11.65
C GLU A 13 -4.57 12.92 10.91
N THR A 14 -5.73 12.27 11.07
CA THR A 14 -6.12 11.09 10.29
C THR A 14 -6.07 11.38 8.79
N GLN A 15 -6.68 12.48 8.36
CA GLN A 15 -6.73 12.87 6.94
C GLN A 15 -5.34 13.21 6.40
N LYS A 16 -4.57 14.00 7.15
CA LYS A 16 -3.20 14.37 6.82
C LYS A 16 -2.31 13.14 6.67
N THR A 17 -2.34 12.23 7.63
CA THR A 17 -1.53 10.99 7.58
C THR A 17 -1.91 10.13 6.38
N ALA A 18 -3.20 9.97 6.11
CA ALA A 18 -3.65 9.22 4.93
C ALA A 18 -3.19 9.88 3.62
N PHE A 19 -3.24 11.21 3.53
CA PHE A 19 -2.74 11.97 2.38
C PHE A 19 -1.23 11.77 2.18
N GLU A 20 -0.44 11.91 3.26
CA GLU A 20 1.01 11.74 3.23
C GLU A 20 1.43 10.33 2.80
N LEU A 21 0.71 9.29 3.26
CA LEU A 21 0.95 7.91 2.83
C LEU A 21 0.75 7.72 1.32
N ILE A 22 -0.33 8.28 0.76
CA ILE A 22 -0.61 8.20 -0.68
C ILE A 22 0.46 8.98 -1.45
N ALA A 23 0.77 10.20 -1.03
CA ALA A 23 1.78 11.04 -1.68
C ALA A 23 3.17 10.38 -1.68
N PHE A 24 3.56 9.77 -0.56
CA PHE A 24 4.79 9.00 -0.43
C PHE A 24 4.80 7.80 -1.39
N GLY A 25 3.71 7.05 -1.46
CA GLY A 25 3.55 5.94 -2.40
C GLY A 25 3.71 6.39 -3.86
N ILE A 26 3.03 7.47 -4.26
CA ILE A 26 3.08 8.01 -5.63
C ILE A 26 4.50 8.45 -5.99
N THR A 27 5.19 9.12 -5.08
CA THR A 27 6.57 9.57 -5.29
C THR A 27 7.50 8.39 -5.57
N ASN A 28 7.30 7.27 -4.87
CA ASN A 28 8.10 6.07 -5.08
C ASN A 28 7.75 5.34 -6.38
N ILE A 29 6.46 5.17 -6.69
CA ILE A 29 6.05 4.39 -7.85
C ILE A 29 6.31 5.13 -9.17
N LYS A 30 6.23 6.47 -9.20
CA LYS A 30 6.59 7.26 -10.39
C LYS A 30 8.08 7.15 -10.77
N ARG A 31 8.93 6.64 -9.88
CA ARG A 31 10.34 6.34 -10.16
C ARG A 31 10.54 4.95 -10.77
N ALA A 32 9.50 4.13 -10.86
CA ALA A 32 9.60 2.79 -11.43
C ALA A 32 9.88 2.86 -12.93
N LYS A 33 10.96 2.21 -13.38
CA LYS A 33 11.40 2.25 -14.79
C LYS A 33 10.35 1.61 -15.71
N VAL A 34 9.72 0.54 -15.25
CA VAL A 34 8.65 -0.17 -15.96
C VAL A 34 7.43 0.72 -16.22
N ILE A 35 7.13 1.66 -15.31
CA ILE A 35 6.05 2.65 -15.52
C ILE A 35 6.54 3.75 -16.45
N ARG A 36 7.74 4.27 -16.22
CA ARG A 36 8.33 5.35 -17.04
C ARG A 36 8.44 4.97 -18.52
N TYR A 37 8.82 3.73 -18.81
CA TYR A 37 9.06 3.26 -20.17
C TYR A 37 7.92 2.42 -20.77
N ILE A 38 6.72 2.44 -20.17
CA ILE A 38 5.65 1.52 -20.55
C ILE A 38 5.23 1.65 -22.02
N ASN A 39 5.22 2.87 -22.56
CA ASN A 39 4.85 3.11 -23.96
C ASN A 39 5.92 2.60 -24.92
N GLN A 40 7.21 2.74 -24.59
CA GLN A 40 8.30 2.17 -25.40
C GLN A 40 8.26 0.64 -25.38
N ILE A 41 7.99 0.04 -24.22
CA ILE A 41 7.84 -1.41 -24.08
C ILE A 41 6.65 -1.92 -24.91
N GLU A 42 5.51 -1.24 -24.84
CA GLU A 42 4.31 -1.58 -25.61
C GLU A 42 4.59 -1.56 -27.11
N LYS A 43 5.23 -0.50 -27.60
CA LYS A 43 5.63 -0.37 -29.00
C LYS A 43 6.56 -1.50 -29.44
N TYR A 44 7.57 -1.82 -28.63
CA TYR A 44 8.50 -2.91 -28.91
C TYR A 44 7.79 -4.26 -29.03
N ILE A 45 6.90 -4.57 -28.08
CA ILE A 45 6.24 -5.87 -28.02
C ILE A 45 5.13 -6.04 -29.07
N LEU A 46 4.37 -4.97 -29.37
CA LEU A 46 3.23 -5.05 -30.29
C LEU A 46 3.61 -4.77 -31.74
N GLU A 47 4.56 -3.88 -31.99
CA GLU A 47 4.93 -3.44 -33.34
C GLU A 47 6.27 -4.02 -33.80
N GLY A 48 7.01 -4.72 -32.93
CA GLY A 48 8.36 -5.18 -33.23
C GLY A 48 9.35 -4.02 -33.43
N SER A 49 9.09 -2.87 -32.80
CA SER A 49 9.98 -1.72 -32.90
C SER A 49 11.33 -1.99 -32.24
N TYR A 50 12.32 -1.11 -32.43
CA TYR A 50 13.56 -1.16 -31.66
C TYR A 50 13.35 -0.67 -30.22
N LEU A 51 13.95 -1.35 -29.24
CA LEU A 51 14.05 -0.88 -27.85
C LEU A 51 15.52 -0.61 -27.55
N ASP A 52 15.79 0.60 -27.08
CA ASP A 52 17.14 1.04 -26.76
C ASP A 52 17.80 0.13 -25.70
N HIS A 53 19.08 -0.20 -25.90
CA HIS A 53 19.82 -1.08 -25.00
C HIS A 53 19.92 -0.55 -23.57
N GLU A 54 20.00 0.76 -23.38
CA GLU A 54 20.00 1.39 -22.06
C GLU A 54 18.65 1.20 -21.37
N ILE A 55 17.55 1.37 -22.09
CA ILE A 55 16.20 1.13 -21.59
C ILE A 55 16.04 -0.35 -21.21
N LEU A 56 16.48 -1.27 -22.07
CA LEU A 56 16.41 -2.70 -21.79
C LEU A 56 17.22 -3.08 -20.55
N SER A 57 18.44 -2.53 -20.42
CA SER A 57 19.30 -2.72 -19.25
C SER A 57 18.61 -2.23 -17.97
N ASP A 58 18.11 -0.99 -17.97
CA ASP A 58 17.34 -0.39 -16.88
C ASP A 58 16.20 -1.33 -16.44
N LEU A 59 15.44 -1.84 -17.41
CA LEU A 59 14.27 -2.67 -17.16
C LEU A 59 14.63 -4.04 -16.54
N ILE A 60 15.72 -4.66 -16.99
CA ILE A 60 16.20 -5.94 -16.45
C ILE A 60 16.71 -5.76 -15.01
N PHE A 61 17.59 -4.78 -14.78
CA PHE A 61 18.25 -4.61 -13.49
C PHE A 61 17.35 -3.97 -12.44
N GLU A 62 16.40 -3.11 -12.83
CA GLU A 62 15.45 -2.48 -11.89
C GLU A 62 14.17 -3.29 -11.69
N HIS A 63 13.97 -4.43 -12.37
CA HIS A 63 12.69 -5.15 -12.32
C HIS A 63 12.21 -5.44 -10.89
N LEU A 64 13.12 -5.92 -10.04
CA LEU A 64 12.82 -6.17 -8.64
C LEU A 64 12.48 -4.88 -7.88
N VAL A 65 13.30 -3.85 -8.06
CA VAL A 65 13.10 -2.56 -7.39
C VAL A 65 11.74 -1.96 -7.79
N ASP A 66 11.36 -2.09 -9.05
CA ASP A 66 10.06 -1.68 -9.57
C ASP A 66 8.90 -2.48 -8.94
N ASN A 67 9.03 -3.80 -8.81
CA ASN A 67 8.04 -4.61 -8.11
C ASN A 67 7.86 -4.16 -6.65
N ILE A 68 8.97 -3.82 -5.96
CA ILE A 68 8.94 -3.27 -4.60
C ILE A 68 8.23 -1.91 -4.58
N ARG A 69 8.53 -1.00 -5.52
CA ARG A 69 7.87 0.30 -5.64
C ARG A 69 6.36 0.16 -5.85
N ILE A 70 5.93 -0.79 -6.69
CA ILE A 70 4.51 -1.10 -6.92
C ILE A 70 3.85 -1.59 -5.62
N ILE A 71 4.43 -2.59 -4.95
CA ILE A 71 3.92 -3.11 -3.68
C ILE A 71 3.82 -1.99 -2.64
N LEU A 72 4.88 -1.18 -2.49
CA LEU A 72 4.94 -0.08 -1.53
C LEU A 72 3.82 0.94 -1.76
N PHE A 73 3.54 1.31 -3.01
CA PHE A 73 2.44 2.21 -3.31
C PHE A 73 1.09 1.63 -2.91
N PHE A 74 0.77 0.40 -3.33
CA PHE A 74 -0.51 -0.22 -3.00
C PHE A 74 -0.67 -0.49 -1.51
N GLU A 75 0.40 -0.89 -0.82
CA GLU A 75 0.40 -1.05 0.63
C GLU A 75 0.06 0.27 1.35
N ASN A 76 0.69 1.38 0.95
CA ASN A 76 0.39 2.69 1.53
C ASN A 76 -1.01 3.18 1.17
N TYR A 77 -1.44 3.00 -0.08
CA TYR A 77 -2.79 3.37 -0.51
C TYR A 77 -3.86 2.62 0.28
N MET A 78 -3.77 1.30 0.40
CA MET A 78 -4.76 0.49 1.12
C MET A 78 -4.80 0.84 2.60
N LYS A 79 -3.64 1.10 3.22
CA LYS A 79 -3.58 1.58 4.61
C LYS A 79 -4.21 2.95 4.76
N ALA A 80 -3.94 3.89 3.85
CA ALA A 80 -4.54 5.22 3.87
C ALA A 80 -6.07 5.15 3.76
N VAL A 81 -6.61 4.27 2.90
CA VAL A 81 -8.06 4.03 2.79
C VAL A 81 -8.63 3.51 4.11
N LEU A 82 -7.98 2.54 4.75
CA LEU A 82 -8.41 2.01 6.06
C LEU A 82 -8.38 3.07 7.16
N ILE A 83 -7.30 3.85 7.24
CA ILE A 83 -7.16 4.96 8.21
C ILE A 83 -8.31 5.97 8.01
N LYS A 84 -8.59 6.39 6.76
CA LYS A 84 -9.71 7.31 6.46
C LYS A 84 -11.07 6.77 6.88
N LYS A 85 -11.23 5.45 6.89
CA LYS A 85 -12.45 4.76 7.33
C LYS A 85 -12.48 4.45 8.83
N GLY A 86 -11.50 4.91 9.60
CA GLY A 86 -11.44 4.73 11.06
C GLY A 86 -10.93 3.36 11.51
N PHE A 87 -10.23 2.62 10.63
CA PHE A 87 -9.60 1.35 10.96
C PHE A 87 -8.14 1.49 11.39
N CYS A 88 -7.70 0.63 12.30
CA CYS A 88 -6.32 0.55 12.75
C CYS A 88 -5.48 -0.28 11.77
N VAL A 89 -4.41 0.32 11.25
CA VAL A 89 -3.42 -0.38 10.40
C VAL A 89 -2.20 -0.85 11.17
N HIS A 90 -2.03 -0.45 12.44
CA HIS A 90 -1.00 -1.00 13.31
C HIS A 90 -1.44 -2.32 13.90
N ASN A 91 -0.50 -3.25 14.03
CA ASN A 91 -0.76 -4.54 14.66
C ASN A 91 -1.04 -4.34 16.14
N LEU A 92 -2.00 -5.09 16.68
CA LEU A 92 -2.31 -5.08 18.11
C LEU A 92 -1.32 -5.94 18.91
N LYS A 93 -1.01 -5.50 20.11
CA LYS A 93 -0.27 -6.24 21.15
C LYS A 93 -1.11 -7.43 21.62
N LYS A 94 -0.48 -8.59 21.78
CA LYS A 94 -1.16 -9.83 22.22
C LYS A 94 -0.93 -10.13 23.70
N GLU A 95 -0.05 -9.36 24.33
CA GLU A 95 0.49 -9.62 25.67
C GLU A 95 -0.53 -9.30 26.78
N LYS A 96 -1.62 -8.59 26.46
CA LYS A 96 -2.73 -8.35 27.37
C LYS A 96 -4.01 -8.98 26.83
N ASP A 97 -4.78 -9.59 27.73
CA ASP A 97 -6.04 -10.28 27.36
C ASP A 97 -7.03 -9.36 26.66
N GLU A 98 -7.10 -8.08 27.05
CA GLU A 98 -7.99 -7.06 26.47
C GLU A 98 -7.78 -6.86 24.95
N TYR A 99 -6.56 -7.03 24.45
CA TYR A 99 -6.24 -6.89 23.02
C TYR A 99 -6.10 -8.22 22.30
N ARG A 100 -5.98 -9.35 23.02
CA ARG A 100 -5.68 -10.67 22.42
C ARG A 100 -6.72 -11.08 21.38
N ILE A 101 -8.01 -10.97 21.74
CA ILE A 101 -9.14 -11.30 20.85
C ILE A 101 -9.16 -10.40 19.62
N LEU A 102 -8.94 -9.09 19.80
CA LEU A 102 -8.88 -8.14 18.70
C LEU A 102 -7.67 -8.39 17.79
N ALA A 103 -6.51 -8.69 18.36
CA ALA A 103 -5.29 -8.97 17.62
C ALA A 103 -5.40 -10.24 16.77
N GLU A 104 -6.04 -11.28 17.28
CA GLU A 104 -6.36 -12.51 16.53
C GLU A 104 -7.37 -12.22 15.41
N SER A 105 -8.39 -11.41 15.71
CA SER A 105 -9.39 -10.99 14.72
C SER A 105 -8.78 -10.13 13.60
N GLN A 106 -7.79 -9.30 13.91
CA GLN A 106 -7.16 -8.37 12.96
C GLN A 106 -6.53 -9.09 11.77
N TYR A 107 -6.08 -10.34 11.95
CA TYR A 107 -5.55 -11.14 10.85
C TYR A 107 -6.59 -11.39 9.75
N ASN A 108 -7.86 -11.52 10.15
CA ASN A 108 -8.94 -11.86 9.24
C ASN A 108 -9.74 -10.63 8.79
N LYS A 109 -9.85 -9.58 9.62
CA LYS A 109 -10.66 -8.39 9.30
C LYS A 109 -10.01 -7.12 9.83
N PRO A 110 -10.25 -5.95 9.21
CA PRO A 110 -9.89 -4.67 9.82
C PRO A 110 -10.57 -4.50 11.18
N ILE A 111 -9.85 -3.91 12.14
CA ILE A 111 -10.37 -3.57 13.46
C ILE A 111 -10.50 -2.06 13.56
N SER A 112 -11.68 -1.58 13.93
CA SER A 112 -11.94 -0.16 14.08
C SER A 112 -11.23 0.42 15.30
N ILE A 113 -10.89 1.70 15.26
CA ILE A 113 -10.36 2.42 16.42
C ILE A 113 -11.39 2.44 17.57
N HIS A 114 -12.68 2.44 17.24
CA HIS A 114 -13.75 2.33 18.23
C HIS A 114 -13.74 0.99 18.98
N GLU A 115 -13.57 -0.14 18.29
CA GLU A 115 -13.43 -1.46 18.93
C GLU A 115 -12.23 -1.49 19.88
N ILE A 116 -11.10 -0.90 19.46
CA ILE A 116 -9.89 -0.83 20.29
C ILE A 116 -10.13 0.02 21.54
N ARG A 117 -10.81 1.17 21.42
CA ARG A 117 -11.16 2.02 22.57
C ARG A 117 -12.12 1.31 23.52
N ALA A 118 -13.13 0.64 22.99
CA ALA A 118 -14.11 -0.10 23.79
C ALA A 118 -13.46 -1.22 24.61
N ALA A 119 -12.48 -1.94 24.03
CA ALA A 119 -11.77 -3.01 24.73
C ALA A 119 -10.84 -2.54 25.87
N THR A 120 -10.60 -1.24 26.00
CA THR A 120 -9.56 -0.69 26.91
C THR A 120 -10.11 0.12 28.06
N ASP A 121 -11.44 0.18 28.21
CA ASP A 121 -12.13 1.09 29.15
C ASP A 121 -11.70 2.57 29.02
N LEU A 122 -11.06 2.95 27.90
CA LEU A 122 -10.74 4.34 27.56
C LEU A 122 -12.03 5.02 27.09
N LYS A 123 -12.86 5.40 28.08
CA LYS A 123 -14.18 6.02 27.86
C LYS A 123 -14.07 7.45 27.34
N ASN A 124 -12.98 8.17 27.62
CA ASN A 124 -12.80 9.57 27.22
C ASN A 124 -11.49 9.81 26.45
N ILE A 125 -11.57 10.69 25.43
CA ILE A 125 -10.42 11.20 24.67
C ILE A 125 -9.41 11.92 25.59
N SER A 126 -9.86 12.46 26.72
CA SER A 126 -9.03 13.13 27.73
C SER A 126 -8.14 12.18 28.56
N ASP A 127 -8.44 10.87 28.60
CA ASP A 127 -7.60 9.89 29.30
C ASP A 127 -6.37 9.47 28.47
N LEU A 128 -6.35 9.88 27.21
CA LEU A 128 -5.16 9.87 26.36
C LEU A 128 -4.32 11.09 26.74
N ASN A 129 -3.62 11.02 27.89
CA ASN A 129 -2.58 11.99 28.28
C ASN A 129 -1.45 12.00 27.25
N GLY A 130 -1.69 12.59 26.08
CA GLY A 130 -0.77 12.61 24.96
C GLY A 130 -0.54 11.23 24.32
N HIS A 131 -1.12 11.03 23.14
CA HIS A 131 -0.45 10.41 21.97
C HIS A 131 -0.24 8.88 21.86
N PHE A 132 -0.64 8.03 22.81
CA PHE A 132 -0.36 6.59 22.70
C PHE A 132 -1.53 5.66 23.03
N LEU A 133 -2.06 4.98 22.00
CA LEU A 133 -2.83 3.75 22.18
C LEU A 133 -1.87 2.64 22.62
N LYS A 134 -1.77 2.38 23.94
CA LYS A 134 -0.79 1.46 24.55
C LYS A 134 -0.78 0.05 23.92
N GLY A 135 -1.92 -0.39 23.36
CA GLY A 135 -2.11 -1.68 22.69
C GLY A 135 -1.57 -1.80 21.27
N LEU A 136 -0.98 -0.77 20.67
CA LEU A 136 -0.47 -0.84 19.30
C LEU A 136 1.02 -1.20 19.25
N LYS A 137 1.40 -1.99 18.24
CA LYS A 137 2.79 -2.29 17.86
C LYS A 137 3.33 -1.25 16.88
N SER A 138 4.65 -1.22 16.73
CA SER A 138 5.35 -0.45 15.70
C SER A 138 5.16 -0.99 14.29
N THR A 139 4.81 -2.27 14.17
CA THR A 139 4.56 -2.93 12.90
C THR A 139 3.12 -2.74 12.47
N THR A 140 2.90 -2.75 11.17
CA THR A 140 1.58 -2.60 10.56
C THR A 140 1.11 -3.90 9.94
N VAL A 141 -0.18 -3.96 9.63
CA VAL A 141 -0.78 -5.04 8.86
C VAL A 141 -0.01 -5.17 7.54
N ASN A 142 0.48 -6.37 7.25
CA ASN A 142 1.34 -6.61 6.09
C ASN A 142 0.54 -6.63 4.78
N PHE A 143 1.26 -6.49 3.66
CA PHE A 143 0.64 -6.42 2.34
C PHE A 143 -0.19 -7.67 1.97
N SER A 144 0.25 -8.87 2.34
CA SER A 144 -0.51 -10.10 2.06
C SER A 144 -1.87 -10.13 2.78
N THR A 145 -1.95 -9.60 3.99
CA THR A 145 -3.21 -9.46 4.73
C THR A 145 -4.11 -8.40 4.08
N LEU A 146 -3.54 -7.28 3.63
CA LEU A 146 -4.29 -6.24 2.90
C LEU A 146 -4.94 -6.79 1.62
N LEU A 147 -4.29 -7.74 0.93
CA LEU A 147 -4.82 -8.40 -0.27
C LEU A 147 -5.86 -9.51 0.01
N SER A 148 -6.22 -9.74 1.27
CA SER A 148 -7.30 -10.67 1.64
C SER A 148 -8.67 -10.10 1.29
N LYS A 149 -9.67 -10.97 1.10
CA LYS A 149 -11.03 -10.57 0.70
C LYS A 149 -11.64 -9.52 1.64
N ASN A 150 -11.49 -9.72 2.94
CA ASN A 150 -12.08 -8.83 3.95
C ASN A 150 -11.46 -7.43 3.92
N TYR A 151 -10.15 -7.33 3.70
CA TYR A 151 -9.47 -6.04 3.57
C TYR A 151 -9.74 -5.39 2.21
N CYS A 152 -9.73 -6.16 1.12
CA CYS A 152 -10.05 -5.65 -0.21
C CYS A 152 -11.47 -5.10 -0.32
N SER A 153 -12.43 -5.59 0.48
CA SER A 153 -13.80 -5.05 0.49
C SER A 153 -13.90 -3.56 0.81
N PHE A 154 -12.85 -2.98 1.44
CA PHE A 154 -12.79 -1.56 1.75
C PHE A 154 -12.15 -0.72 0.66
N ASN A 155 -11.47 -1.36 -0.30
CA ASN A 155 -10.73 -0.73 -1.37
C ASN A 155 -11.49 -0.90 -2.68
N ASN A 156 -11.59 0.16 -3.48
CA ASN A 156 -12.21 0.10 -4.81
C ASN A 156 -11.23 -0.44 -5.87
N LEU A 157 -10.46 -1.48 -5.51
CA LEU A 157 -9.56 -2.16 -6.44
C LEU A 157 -10.32 -3.30 -7.10
N ASP A 158 -10.23 -3.39 -8.42
CA ASP A 158 -10.83 -4.51 -9.14
C ASP A 158 -10.06 -5.83 -8.91
N GLU A 159 -10.75 -6.94 -9.16
CA GLU A 159 -10.23 -8.28 -8.89
C GLU A 159 -8.98 -8.63 -9.70
N ASP A 160 -8.92 -8.20 -10.97
CA ASP A 160 -7.75 -8.45 -11.84
C ASP A 160 -6.49 -7.76 -11.30
N LEU A 161 -6.63 -6.52 -10.80
CA LEU A 161 -5.54 -5.78 -10.19
C LEU A 161 -5.11 -6.45 -8.88
N ILE A 162 -6.05 -6.87 -8.03
CA ILE A 162 -5.74 -7.60 -6.79
C ILE A 162 -4.99 -8.90 -7.09
N LEU A 163 -5.45 -9.70 -8.06
CA LEU A 163 -4.78 -10.93 -8.47
C LEU A 163 -3.36 -10.67 -8.96
N SER A 164 -3.19 -9.59 -9.71
CA SER A 164 -1.89 -9.17 -10.22
C SER A 164 -0.93 -8.74 -9.11
N LEU A 165 -1.41 -7.98 -8.13
CA LEU A 165 -0.62 -7.60 -6.95
C LEU A 165 -0.21 -8.81 -6.11
N LYS A 166 -1.08 -9.82 -6.00
CA LYS A 166 -0.73 -11.10 -5.36
C LYS A 166 0.41 -11.79 -6.09
N ASN A 167 0.41 -11.79 -7.42
CA ASN A 167 1.48 -12.39 -8.22
C ASN A 167 2.80 -11.61 -8.04
N ILE A 168 2.77 -10.29 -8.15
CA ILE A 168 3.95 -9.43 -7.90
C ILE A 168 4.53 -9.67 -6.49
N SER A 169 3.67 -9.76 -5.47
CA SER A 169 4.09 -10.06 -4.10
C SER A 169 4.68 -11.46 -3.95
N LYS A 170 4.16 -12.47 -4.67
CA LYS A 170 4.71 -13.83 -4.68
C LYS A 170 6.08 -13.87 -5.35
N ASP A 171 6.22 -13.19 -6.48
CA ASP A 171 7.48 -13.17 -7.24
C ASP A 171 8.59 -12.47 -6.44
N ARG A 172 8.26 -11.43 -5.66
CA ARG A 172 9.18 -10.87 -4.66
C ARG A 172 9.64 -11.92 -3.64
N ASN A 173 8.74 -12.79 -3.16
CA ASN A 173 9.11 -13.81 -2.17
C ASN A 173 9.96 -14.94 -2.77
N LYS A 174 9.91 -15.17 -4.09
CA LYS A 174 10.71 -16.18 -4.78
C LYS A 174 12.18 -15.77 -4.99
N LEU A 175 12.54 -14.52 -4.74
CA LEU A 175 13.90 -14.02 -4.94
C LEU A 175 14.97 -14.83 -4.22
N HIS A 176 14.65 -15.39 -3.06
CA HIS A 176 15.58 -16.23 -2.29
C HIS A 176 15.91 -17.56 -2.98
N PHE A 177 15.20 -17.90 -4.05
CA PHE A 177 15.34 -19.17 -4.79
C PHE A 177 15.83 -18.98 -6.23
N ASN A 178 15.97 -17.74 -6.70
CA ASN A 178 16.34 -17.46 -8.08
C ASN A 178 17.85 -17.26 -8.19
N ASN A 179 18.51 -18.13 -8.96
CA ASN A 179 19.93 -18.00 -9.31
C ASN A 179 20.15 -17.16 -10.58
N HIS A 180 19.07 -16.71 -11.23
CA HIS A 180 19.08 -15.92 -12.46
C HIS A 180 17.88 -14.97 -12.53
N THR A 181 18.04 -13.85 -13.24
CA THR A 181 16.96 -12.87 -13.47
C THR A 181 16.14 -13.29 -14.69
N GLU A 182 14.91 -13.75 -14.48
CA GLU A 182 13.95 -13.97 -15.56
C GLU A 182 13.18 -12.67 -15.83
N PHE A 183 13.40 -12.08 -17.01
CA PHE A 183 12.74 -10.86 -17.43
C PHE A 183 11.94 -11.09 -18.71
N TYR A 184 10.62 -10.95 -18.61
CA TYR A 184 9.69 -11.14 -19.73
C TYR A 184 8.55 -10.13 -19.66
N PHE A 185 8.17 -9.61 -20.83
CA PHE A 185 6.94 -8.84 -21.05
C PHE A 185 5.98 -9.61 -21.95
N SER A 186 4.74 -9.73 -21.48
CA SER A 186 3.60 -10.16 -22.29
C SER A 186 2.68 -8.98 -22.54
N PRO A 187 1.83 -9.02 -23.59
CA PRO A 187 0.73 -8.06 -23.74
C PRO A 187 -0.12 -7.94 -22.47
N LYS A 188 -0.37 -9.07 -21.77
CA LYS A 188 -1.09 -9.08 -20.48
C LYS A 188 -0.35 -8.31 -19.38
N LYS A 189 0.97 -8.46 -19.27
CA LYS A 189 1.80 -7.74 -18.29
C LYS A 189 1.84 -6.24 -18.59
N ILE A 190 1.92 -5.87 -19.87
CA ILE A 190 1.87 -4.46 -20.31
C ILE A 190 0.53 -3.84 -19.95
N ALA A 191 -0.59 -4.50 -20.28
CA ALA A 191 -1.93 -4.03 -19.92
C ALA A 191 -2.09 -3.82 -18.42
N LEU A 192 -1.55 -4.74 -17.61
CA LEU A 192 -1.52 -4.60 -16.15
C LEU A 192 -0.71 -3.38 -15.70
N ILE A 193 0.50 -3.18 -16.23
CA ILE A 193 1.34 -2.03 -15.83
C ILE A 193 0.65 -0.72 -16.22
N LYS A 194 0.02 -0.65 -17.40
CA LYS A 194 -0.79 0.51 -17.82
C LYS A 194 -1.96 0.75 -16.86
N LYS A 195 -2.62 -0.31 -16.40
CA LYS A 195 -3.69 -0.21 -15.39
C LYS A 195 -3.16 0.35 -14.06
N ILE A 196 -2.00 -0.11 -13.60
CA ILE A 196 -1.33 0.42 -12.42
C ILE A 196 -0.98 1.91 -12.61
N ALA A 197 -0.37 2.28 -13.73
CA ALA A 197 0.00 3.65 -14.05
C ALA A 197 -1.24 4.57 -14.07
N SER A 198 -2.30 4.16 -14.76
CA SER A 198 -3.57 4.88 -14.80
C SER A 198 -4.18 5.08 -13.42
N PHE A 199 -4.16 4.04 -12.58
CA PHE A 199 -4.64 4.15 -11.19
C PHE A 199 -3.81 5.15 -10.38
N VAL A 200 -2.48 5.12 -10.51
CA VAL A 200 -1.57 6.08 -9.83
C VAL A 200 -1.86 7.51 -10.26
N ASP A 201 -2.05 7.74 -11.56
CA ASP A 201 -2.33 9.07 -12.10
C ASP A 201 -3.67 9.61 -11.58
N GLN A 202 -4.71 8.76 -11.52
CA GLN A 202 -5.99 9.12 -10.89
C GLN A 202 -5.81 9.53 -9.43
N GLN A 203 -5.02 8.79 -8.63
CA GLN A 203 -4.77 9.17 -7.24
C GLN A 203 -3.95 10.47 -7.14
N ASN A 204 -2.99 10.67 -8.05
CA ASN A 204 -2.18 11.89 -8.10
C ASN A 204 -3.04 13.13 -8.40
N GLU A 205 -3.99 13.03 -9.33
CA GLU A 205 -4.94 14.10 -9.61
C GLU A 205 -5.81 14.45 -8.39
N VAL A 206 -6.29 13.43 -7.66
CA VAL A 206 -7.06 13.65 -6.42
C VAL A 206 -6.22 14.42 -5.40
N LEU A 207 -4.93 14.06 -5.21
CA LEU A 207 -4.06 14.79 -4.29
C LEU A 207 -3.86 16.25 -4.69
N ILE A 208 -3.61 16.51 -5.98
CA ILE A 208 -3.42 17.88 -6.50
C ILE A 208 -4.67 18.72 -6.26
N ARG A 209 -5.87 18.18 -6.50
CA ARG A 209 -7.14 18.89 -6.25
C ARG A 209 -7.31 19.23 -4.76
N ILE A 210 -6.98 18.31 -3.86
CA ILE A 210 -7.05 18.55 -2.41
C ILE A 210 -6.08 19.66 -2.00
N GLN A 211 -4.84 19.65 -2.50
CA GLN A 211 -3.84 20.69 -2.21
C GLN A 211 -4.32 22.06 -2.67
N ASN A 212 -4.85 22.17 -3.89
CA ASN A 212 -5.35 23.42 -4.45
C ASN A 212 -6.63 23.93 -3.76
N SER A 213 -7.40 23.06 -3.10
CA SER A 213 -8.61 23.44 -2.37
C SER A 213 -8.33 23.85 -0.91
N SER A 214 -7.09 23.68 -0.44
CA SER A 214 -6.66 23.99 0.93
C SER A 214 -5.87 25.31 1.02
N ILE A 215 -5.78 26.04 -0.09
CA ILE A 215 -5.16 27.38 -0.25
C ILE A 215 -6.29 28.37 -0.51
#